data_AF-A0AA95HA13-F1
#
_entry.id   AF-A0AA95HA13-F1
#
_cell.length_a   1.000
_cell.length_b   1.000
_cell.length_c   1.000
_cell.angle_alpha   90.00
_cell.angle_beta   90.00
_cell.angle_gamma   90.00
#
_symmetry.space_group_name_H-M   'P 1'
#
loop_
_entity.id
_entity.type
_entity.pdbx_description
1 polymer ?
#
loop_
_entity_poly.entity_id
_entity_poly.type
_entity_poly.pdbx_seq_one_letter_code
_entity_poly.pdbx_strand_id
1 'polypeptide(L)'
;MKKALIASALIGLLGASVAFAGPGDKDCGGGHHRGHGGKGGPGMRVEMLKDKLTLTDQQVTEVEKIMQEQRSKMDELRKQMQEQMKANRDESEKRIAALLTPEQTTTYQKMQEERQKRMEERRAEMQKRLDDGNSWF
;
A
#
# COMPACT_ATOMS: atom_id res chain seq x y z
N MET A 1 10.12 -34.95 -1.49
CA MET A 1 11.37 -34.15 -1.52
C MET A 1 12.01 -34.31 -2.90
N LYS A 2 11.95 -33.28 -3.76
CA LYS A 2 12.54 -33.31 -5.10
C LYS A 2 13.40 -32.05 -5.30
N LYS A 3 14.69 -32.24 -5.03
CA LYS A 3 15.91 -31.66 -5.62
C LYS A 3 15.88 -30.18 -6.01
N ALA A 4 16.60 -29.39 -5.21
CA ALA A 4 17.12 -28.08 -5.57
C ALA A 4 18.22 -28.19 -6.65
N LEU A 5 18.26 -27.24 -7.58
CA LEU A 5 19.45 -26.92 -8.37
C LEU A 5 19.59 -25.39 -8.46
N ILE A 6 20.76 -24.94 -8.02
CA ILE A 6 21.27 -23.56 -8.06
C ILE A 6 22.02 -23.40 -9.39
N ALA A 7 21.85 -22.28 -10.09
CA ALA A 7 22.84 -21.79 -11.04
C ALA A 7 22.75 -20.27 -11.14
N SER A 8 23.62 -19.59 -10.39
CA SER A 8 23.99 -18.20 -10.60
C SER A 8 25.02 -18.11 -11.75
N ALA A 9 24.80 -17.18 -12.68
CA ALA A 9 25.85 -16.73 -13.59
C ALA A 9 25.80 -15.19 -13.67
N LEU A 10 26.81 -14.57 -13.07
CA LEU A 10 27.15 -13.15 -13.16
C LEU A 10 27.97 -12.91 -14.44
N ILE A 11 27.61 -11.89 -15.23
CA ILE A 11 28.52 -11.24 -16.17
C ILE A 11 28.40 -9.72 -15.96
N GLY A 12 29.40 -9.13 -15.31
CA GLY A 12 29.81 -7.73 -15.52
C GLY A 12 30.73 -7.66 -16.76
N LEU A 13 31.08 -6.54 -17.37
CA LEU A 13 31.18 -5.13 -16.98
C LEU A 13 31.37 -4.31 -18.30
N LEU A 14 30.86 -3.06 -18.32
CA LEU A 14 31.36 -1.85 -19.04
C LEU A 14 31.46 -1.88 -20.59
N GLY A 15 31.11 -0.86 -21.37
CA GLY A 15 30.64 0.51 -21.17
C GLY A 15 30.79 1.26 -22.50
N ALA A 16 29.81 2.08 -22.90
CA ALA A 16 29.96 3.14 -23.89
C ALA A 16 28.79 4.13 -23.75
N SER A 17 29.09 5.28 -23.16
CA SER A 17 28.18 6.41 -23.01
C SER A 17 28.01 7.12 -24.35
N VAL A 18 26.81 7.13 -24.91
CA VAL A 18 26.41 8.14 -25.91
C VAL A 18 25.30 8.97 -25.28
N ALA A 19 25.66 10.17 -24.83
CA ALA A 19 24.70 11.17 -24.39
C ALA A 19 24.04 11.79 -25.63
N PHE A 20 22.87 11.30 -26.01
CA PHE A 20 22.01 11.99 -26.99
C PHE A 20 21.01 12.86 -26.20
N ALA A 21 21.32 14.15 -26.09
CA ALA A 21 20.39 15.13 -25.53
C ALA A 21 19.39 15.53 -26.62
N GLY A 22 18.26 14.81 -26.67
CA GLY A 22 17.07 15.25 -27.41
C GLY A 22 16.20 16.16 -26.54
N PRO A 23 15.59 17.23 -27.09
CA PRO A 23 14.59 18.01 -26.38
C PRO A 23 13.30 17.18 -26.34
N GLY A 24 13.12 16.43 -25.26
CA GLY A 24 11.90 15.68 -24.98
C GLY A 24 11.23 16.30 -23.77
N ASP A 25 10.01 16.79 -23.98
CA ASP A 25 9.14 17.42 -23.01
C ASP A 25 9.12 16.67 -21.67
N LYS A 26 9.29 17.42 -20.57
CA LYS A 26 9.09 16.91 -19.22
C LYS A 26 7.60 16.78 -18.94
N ASP A 27 6.93 15.90 -19.67
CA ASP A 27 5.71 15.25 -19.21
C ASP A 27 6.09 14.29 -18.09
N CYS A 28 6.27 14.85 -16.89
CA CYS A 28 6.29 14.09 -15.64
C CYS A 28 4.84 13.66 -15.35
N GLY A 29 4.26 12.89 -16.27
CA GLY A 29 3.05 12.12 -16.05
C GLY A 29 3.37 11.06 -15.01
N GLY A 30 3.39 11.47 -13.75
CA GLY A 30 3.33 10.59 -12.61
C GLY A 30 2.00 9.88 -12.67
N GLY A 31 1.97 8.77 -13.42
CA GLY A 31 0.87 7.85 -13.48
C GLY A 31 0.49 7.53 -12.05
N HIS A 32 -0.67 8.03 -11.65
CA HIS A 32 -1.33 7.59 -10.45
C HIS A 32 -1.59 6.11 -10.68
N HIS A 33 -0.72 5.25 -10.17
CA HIS A 33 -1.03 3.86 -9.95
C HIS A 33 -2.21 3.88 -8.97
N ARG A 34 -3.43 4.00 -9.53
CA ARG A 34 -4.68 3.73 -8.85
C ARG A 34 -4.45 2.39 -8.20
N GLY A 35 -4.40 2.40 -6.86
CA GLY A 35 -4.25 1.19 -6.08
C GLY A 35 -5.17 0.14 -6.68
N HIS A 36 -4.58 -0.96 -7.14
CA HIS A 36 -5.31 -2.08 -7.68
C HIS A 36 -5.97 -2.80 -6.51
N GLY A 37 -6.91 -2.12 -5.84
CA GLY A 37 -7.92 -2.71 -4.98
C GLY A 37 -8.93 -3.35 -5.90
N GLY A 38 -8.53 -4.45 -6.54
CA GLY A 38 -9.37 -5.19 -7.46
C GLY A 38 -10.72 -5.48 -6.80
N LYS A 39 -11.78 -5.20 -7.54
CA LYS A 39 -13.12 -5.77 -7.37
C LYS A 39 -12.99 -7.27 -7.11
N GLY A 40 -12.97 -7.67 -5.85
CA GLY A 40 -12.61 -9.02 -5.47
C GLY A 40 -12.55 -9.18 -3.96
N GLY A 41 -13.67 -8.91 -3.29
CA GLY A 41 -13.81 -9.26 -1.87
C GLY A 41 -13.62 -10.78 -1.66
N PRO A 42 -13.46 -11.23 -0.40
CA PRO A 42 -13.27 -12.65 -0.09
C PRO A 42 -14.31 -13.57 -0.75
N GLY A 43 -15.57 -13.12 -0.85
CA GLY A 43 -16.65 -13.85 -1.53
C GLY A 43 -16.38 -14.12 -3.02
N MET A 44 -15.92 -13.11 -3.77
CA MET A 44 -15.55 -13.27 -5.19
C MET A 44 -14.43 -14.29 -5.40
N ARG A 45 -13.50 -14.40 -4.42
CA ARG A 45 -12.40 -15.36 -4.48
C ARG A 45 -12.89 -16.79 -4.21
N VAL A 46 -13.81 -16.95 -3.26
CA VAL A 46 -14.42 -18.25 -2.94
C VAL A 46 -15.24 -18.75 -4.13
N GLU A 47 -16.09 -17.89 -4.71
CA GLU A 47 -16.89 -18.21 -5.91
C GLU A 47 -16.01 -18.62 -7.09
N MET A 48 -14.94 -17.86 -7.36
CA MET A 48 -13.98 -18.22 -8.40
C MET A 48 -13.35 -19.59 -8.14
N LEU A 49 -12.99 -19.91 -6.89
CA LEU A 49 -12.42 -21.23 -6.55
C LEU A 49 -13.45 -22.35 -6.67
N LYS A 50 -14.70 -22.10 -6.25
CA LYS A 50 -15.81 -23.04 -6.40
C LYS A 50 -15.98 -23.44 -7.86
N ASP A 51 -16.03 -22.46 -8.76
CA ASP A 51 -16.27 -22.71 -10.19
C ASP A 51 -15.05 -23.34 -10.89
N LYS A 52 -13.85 -22.80 -10.63
CA LYS A 52 -12.61 -23.27 -11.29
C LYS A 52 -12.19 -24.67 -10.86
N LEU A 53 -12.48 -25.06 -9.62
CA LEU A 53 -12.06 -26.33 -9.03
C LEU A 53 -13.22 -27.29 -8.78
N THR A 54 -14.44 -26.87 -9.12
CA THR A 54 -15.68 -27.65 -8.93
C THR A 54 -15.80 -28.13 -7.48
N LEU A 55 -15.65 -27.20 -6.54
CA LEU A 55 -15.68 -27.52 -5.10
C LEU A 55 -17.08 -27.97 -4.68
N THR A 56 -17.13 -29.01 -3.85
CA THR A 56 -18.35 -29.40 -3.12
C THR A 56 -18.73 -28.32 -2.10
N ASP A 57 -19.98 -28.29 -1.68
CA ASP A 57 -20.44 -27.30 -0.69
C ASP A 57 -19.68 -27.40 0.64
N GLN A 58 -19.31 -28.61 1.07
CA GLN A 58 -18.47 -28.81 2.25
C GLN A 58 -17.08 -28.17 2.08
N GLN A 59 -16.45 -28.33 0.90
CA GLN A 59 -15.16 -27.69 0.62
C GLN A 59 -15.27 -26.16 0.54
N VAL A 60 -16.38 -25.63 0.03
CA VAL A 60 -16.64 -24.19 -0.01
C VAL A 60 -16.70 -23.63 1.42
N THR A 61 -17.43 -24.27 2.33
CA THR A 61 -17.50 -23.84 3.73
C THR A 61 -16.13 -23.81 4.41
N GLU A 62 -15.29 -24.81 4.17
CA GLU A 62 -13.92 -24.82 4.72
C GLU A 62 -13.04 -23.71 4.12
N VAL A 63 -13.16 -23.45 2.80
CA VAL A 63 -12.43 -22.35 2.15
C VAL A 63 -12.89 -21.00 2.68
N GLU A 64 -14.18 -20.79 2.89
CA GLU A 64 -14.72 -19.56 3.49
C GLU A 64 -14.13 -19.32 4.88
N LYS A 65 -14.11 -20.37 5.72
CA LYS A 65 -13.51 -20.31 7.05
C LYS A 65 -12.03 -19.92 7.00
N ILE A 66 -11.24 -20.54 6.11
CA ILE A 66 -9.82 -20.20 5.91
C ILE A 66 -9.65 -18.72 5.52
N MET A 67 -10.48 -18.23 4.59
CA MET A 67 -10.41 -16.84 4.12
C MET A 67 -10.83 -15.85 5.21
N GLN A 68 -11.82 -16.19 6.04
CA GLN A 68 -12.23 -15.38 7.19
C GLN A 68 -11.12 -15.31 8.24
N GLU A 69 -10.51 -16.44 8.61
CA GLU A 69 -9.38 -16.48 9.54
C GLU A 69 -8.20 -15.67 9.00
N GLN A 70 -7.89 -15.79 7.71
CA GLN A 70 -6.84 -15.01 7.06
C GLN A 70 -7.16 -13.50 7.15
N ARG A 71 -8.40 -13.10 6.87
CA ARG A 71 -8.82 -11.69 6.97
C ARG A 71 -8.61 -11.15 8.38
N SER A 72 -9.06 -11.87 9.40
CA SER A 72 -8.91 -11.46 10.80
C SER A 72 -7.43 -11.26 11.18
N LYS A 73 -6.56 -12.21 10.79
CA LYS A 73 -5.10 -12.10 11.01
C LYS A 73 -4.50 -10.89 10.30
N MET A 74 -4.92 -10.64 9.06
CA MET A 74 -4.43 -9.49 8.30
C MET A 74 -4.91 -8.16 8.90
N ASP A 75 -6.14 -8.10 9.41
CA ASP A 75 -6.66 -6.89 10.06
C ASP A 75 -5.96 -6.60 11.38
N GLU A 76 -5.61 -7.63 12.15
CA GLU A 76 -4.76 -7.51 13.34
C GLU A 76 -3.35 -7.01 12.99
N LEU A 77 -2.70 -7.64 12.01
CA LEU A 77 -1.37 -7.23 11.55
C LEU A 77 -1.37 -5.78 11.05
N ARG A 78 -2.43 -5.36 10.35
CA ARG A 78 -2.58 -3.97 9.90
C ARG A 78 -2.63 -3.00 11.07
N LYS A 79 -3.37 -3.30 12.14
CA LYS A 79 -3.44 -2.45 13.34
C LYS A 79 -2.07 -2.34 14.01
N GLN A 80 -1.41 -3.46 14.23
CA GLN A 80 -0.06 -3.48 14.83
C GLN A 80 0.95 -2.67 13.99
N MET A 81 0.94 -2.87 12.67
CA MET A 81 1.82 -2.12 11.77
C MET A 81 1.49 -0.62 11.77
N GLN A 82 0.21 -0.23 11.83
CA GLN A 82 -0.17 1.18 11.92
C GLN A 82 0.37 1.84 13.18
N GLU A 83 0.27 1.17 14.33
CA GLU A 83 0.77 1.67 15.62
C GLU A 83 2.30 1.80 15.60
N GLN A 84 3.01 0.77 15.14
CA GLN A 84 4.47 0.79 15.03
C GLN A 84 4.95 1.89 14.07
N MET A 85 4.28 2.05 12.92
CA MET A 85 4.62 3.10 11.96
C MET A 85 4.34 4.49 12.52
N LYS A 86 3.28 4.67 13.31
CA LYS A 86 3.03 5.94 14.01
C LYS A 86 4.15 6.24 15.01
N ALA A 87 4.51 5.28 15.86
CA ALA A 87 5.56 5.46 16.85
C ALA A 87 6.91 5.83 16.20
N ASN A 88 7.30 5.13 15.12
CA ASN A 88 8.53 5.41 14.40
C ASN A 88 8.54 6.81 13.74
N ARG A 89 7.38 7.26 13.24
CA ARG A 89 7.23 8.63 12.72
C ARG A 89 7.40 9.64 13.84
N ASP A 90 6.66 9.50 14.93
CA ASP A 90 6.72 10.43 16.07
C ASP A 90 8.15 10.53 16.64
N GLU A 91 8.87 9.41 16.71
CA GLU A 91 10.27 9.39 17.13
C GLU A 91 11.18 10.13 16.15
N SER A 92 11.05 9.85 14.85
CA SER A 92 11.83 10.53 13.81
C SER A 92 11.57 12.04 13.83
N GLU A 93 10.32 12.45 14.00
CA GLU A 93 9.93 13.85 14.05
C GLU A 93 10.55 14.57 15.26
N LYS A 94 10.59 13.94 16.43
CA LYS A 94 11.26 14.49 17.62
C LYS A 94 12.77 14.64 17.39
N ARG A 95 13.41 13.63 16.81
CA ARG A 95 14.85 13.67 16.49
C ARG A 95 15.17 14.78 15.49
N ILE A 96 14.34 14.97 14.47
CA ILE A 96 14.48 16.07 13.52
C ILE A 96 14.33 17.41 14.25
N ALA A 97 13.26 17.59 15.03
CA ALA A 97 12.98 18.83 15.74
C ALA A 97 14.13 19.25 16.68
N ALA A 98 14.80 18.30 17.32
CA ALA A 98 15.95 18.56 18.19
C ALA A 98 17.18 19.13 17.46
N LEU A 99 17.26 19.01 16.13
CA LEU A 99 18.37 19.50 15.30
C LEU A 99 18.07 20.87 14.67
N LEU A 100 16.85 21.38 14.81
CA LEU A 100 16.41 22.60 14.13
C LEU A 100 16.73 23.85 14.93
N THR A 101 17.02 24.94 14.23
CA THR A 101 17.01 26.28 14.83
C THR A 101 15.57 26.72 15.17
N PRO A 102 15.37 27.76 16.00
CA PRO A 102 14.02 28.26 16.31
C PRO A 102 13.21 28.67 15.06
N GLU A 103 13.87 29.31 14.10
CA GLU A 103 13.24 29.74 12.84
C GLU A 103 12.83 28.52 11.99
N GLN A 104 13.70 27.51 11.87
CA GLN A 104 13.41 26.26 11.14
C GLN A 104 12.30 25.46 11.82
N THR A 105 12.25 25.45 13.14
CA THR A 105 11.20 24.78 13.93
C THR A 105 9.82 25.32 13.60
N THR A 106 9.68 26.63 13.44
CA THR A 106 8.41 27.28 13.07
C THR A 106 7.93 26.81 11.70
N THR A 107 8.83 26.74 10.70
CA THR A 107 8.50 26.21 9.36
C THR A 107 8.14 24.74 9.42
N TYR A 108 8.88 23.94 10.20
CA TYR A 108 8.63 22.52 10.34
C TYR A 108 7.26 22.22 10.97
N GLN A 109 6.86 22.96 12.01
CA GLN A 109 5.54 22.84 12.62
C GLN A 109 4.41 23.12 11.62
N LYS A 110 4.52 24.20 10.83
CA LYS A 110 3.55 24.51 9.77
C LYS A 110 3.42 23.38 8.75
N MET A 111 4.54 22.81 8.31
CA MET A 111 4.52 21.67 7.39
C MET A 111 3.78 20.46 7.96
N GLN A 112 3.89 20.22 9.27
CA GLN A 112 3.21 19.11 9.94
C GLN A 112 1.71 19.36 10.10
N GLU A 113 1.31 20.57 10.46
CA GLU A 113 -0.10 20.96 10.50
C GLU A 113 -0.78 20.82 9.14
N GLU A 114 -0.13 21.28 8.06
CA GLU A 114 -0.65 21.12 6.70
C GLU A 114 -0.78 19.64 6.31
N ARG A 115 0.20 18.81 6.69
CA ARG A 115 0.13 17.37 6.45
C ARG A 115 -1.08 16.75 7.16
N GLN A 116 -1.33 17.14 8.41
CA GLN A 116 -2.48 16.66 9.17
C GLN A 116 -3.79 17.09 8.54
N LYS A 117 -3.95 18.37 8.19
CA LYS A 117 -5.14 18.88 7.47
C LYS A 117 -5.42 18.10 6.18
N ARG A 118 -4.40 17.89 5.34
CA ARG A 118 -4.55 17.08 4.12
C ARG A 118 -4.91 15.62 4.40
N MET A 119 -4.55 15.06 5.55
CA MET A 119 -4.99 13.71 5.93
C MET A 119 -6.45 13.70 6.37
N GLU A 120 -6.87 14.70 7.15
CA GLU A 120 -8.25 14.87 7.62
C GLU A 120 -9.21 15.10 6.45
N GLU A 121 -8.85 15.99 5.52
CA GLU A 121 -9.62 16.26 4.30
C GLU A 121 -9.81 14.99 3.48
N ARG A 122 -8.73 14.21 3.25
CA ARG A 122 -8.83 12.93 2.53
C ARG A 122 -9.68 11.89 3.27
N ARG A 123 -9.63 11.88 4.60
CA ARG A 123 -10.50 11.00 5.41
C ARG A 123 -11.96 11.41 5.30
N ALA A 124 -12.24 12.71 5.39
CA ALA A 124 -13.59 13.24 5.23
C ALA A 124 -14.14 12.99 3.82
N GLU A 125 -13.32 13.18 2.77
CA GLU A 125 -13.68 12.86 1.40
C GLU A 125 -13.95 11.37 1.22
N MET A 126 -13.10 10.50 1.78
CA MET A 126 -13.34 9.05 1.76
C MET A 126 -14.65 8.70 2.46
N GLN A 127 -14.91 9.28 3.65
CA GLN A 127 -16.15 9.05 4.39
C GLN A 127 -17.36 9.47 3.56
N LYS A 128 -17.33 10.68 2.99
CA LYS A 128 -18.37 11.17 2.11
C LYS A 128 -18.60 10.23 0.91
N ARG A 129 -17.54 9.72 0.29
CA ARG A 129 -17.64 8.75 -0.81
C ARG A 129 -18.25 7.42 -0.38
N LEU A 130 -18.00 6.98 0.85
CA LEU A 130 -18.63 5.79 1.40
C LEU A 130 -20.12 6.05 1.66
N ASP A 131 -20.48 7.21 2.18
CA ASP A 131 -21.86 7.60 2.45
C ASP A 131 -22.66 7.81 1.14
N ASP A 132 -22.09 8.53 0.17
CA ASP A 132 -22.68 8.78 -1.15
C ASP A 132 -22.72 7.51 -2.01
N GLY A 133 -21.70 6.66 -1.91
CA GLY A 133 -21.59 5.38 -2.60
C GLY A 133 -22.49 4.28 -2.04
N ASN A 134 -23.05 4.49 -0.85
CA ASN A 134 -24.07 3.64 -0.23
C ASN A 134 -25.51 4.04 -0.66
N SER A 135 -25.66 4.94 -1.65
CA SER A 135 -26.95 5.33 -2.26
C SER A 135 -27.30 4.58 -3.56
N TRP A 136 -26.50 3.59 -3.97
CA TRP A 136 -26.75 2.73 -5.14
C TRP A 136 -27.06 1.27 -4.78
N PHE A 137 -27.72 1.05 -3.63
CA PHE A 137 -28.50 -0.16 -3.35
C PHE A 137 -29.87 0.24 -2.80
#